data_AF-A0A7J8KE74-F1
#
_entry.id   AF-A0A7J8KE74-F1
#
_cell.length_a   1.000
_cell.length_b   1.000
_cell.length_c   1.000
_cell.angle_alpha   90.00
_cell.angle_beta   90.00
_cell.angle_gamma   90.00
#
_symmetry.space_group_name_H-M   'P 1'
#
loop_
_entity.id
_entity.type
_entity.pdbx_description
1 polymer ?
#
loop_
_entity_poly.entity_id
_entity_poly.type
_entity_poly.pdbx_seq_one_letter_code
_entity_poly.pdbx_strand_id
1 'polypeptide(L)'
;MSRSQGQGNPVCGELDSFLIEITANILKFQDSDGKHLLPKIRDSAGQKGTGKWTAISALEYGVPVTLIGEAVFARCLSSLKDERIQASKKLKGPQKIQFKGDKKSFLEDIRKALYASKIISYAQGFMLLRQAATEFGWTLNYGGIALMWRGGCIIRSVFLGRIKDAFDRNPELQNLLLDDFFKSAVENCQESWRRAVSTGVQAGIPMPCFTTALSFYDGYRHEMLPANLIQAQRDYFGAHTYELLAKPGKFIHTNWTGHGGSVSSSSYNA
;
A
#
# COMPACT_ATOMS: atom_id res chain seq x y z
N MET A 1 15.40 11.71 -28.61
CA MET A 1 15.18 13.11 -28.17
C MET A 1 16.03 13.36 -26.95
N SER A 2 17.01 14.24 -27.12
CA SER A 2 18.14 14.52 -26.23
C SER A 2 17.71 15.14 -24.90
N ARG A 3 18.36 14.70 -23.80
CA ARG A 3 18.22 15.29 -22.47
C ARG A 3 18.69 16.75 -22.51
N SER A 4 17.80 17.71 -22.27
CA SER A 4 18.21 19.01 -21.76
C SER A 4 18.56 18.85 -20.28
N GLN A 5 19.80 19.12 -19.94
CA GLN A 5 20.25 19.20 -18.55
C GLN A 5 19.68 20.47 -17.93
N GLY A 6 18.53 20.35 -17.27
CA GLY A 6 18.06 21.34 -16.32
C GLY A 6 18.83 21.15 -15.02
N GLN A 7 19.50 22.21 -14.55
CA GLN A 7 20.19 22.27 -13.26
C GLN A 7 19.21 22.09 -12.10
N GLY A 8 18.98 20.83 -11.72
CA GLY A 8 18.42 20.45 -10.43
C GLY A 8 19.30 19.34 -9.88
N ASN A 9 19.75 19.46 -8.63
CA ASN A 9 20.51 18.38 -7.99
C ASN A 9 19.75 17.05 -8.20
N PRO A 10 20.42 16.01 -8.73
CA PRO A 10 19.79 14.70 -8.87
C PRO A 10 19.28 14.25 -7.51
N VAL A 11 18.10 13.63 -7.49
CA VAL A 11 17.55 12.99 -6.30
C VAL A 11 18.51 11.87 -5.92
N CYS A 12 19.45 12.14 -5.03
CA CYS A 12 20.48 11.17 -4.65
C CYS A 12 19.91 10.29 -3.53
N GLY A 13 19.69 8.99 -3.79
CA GLY A 13 19.31 8.01 -2.77
C GLY A 13 18.32 6.93 -3.23
N GLU A 14 17.80 6.14 -2.28
CA GLU A 14 16.91 4.99 -2.53
C GLU A 14 15.54 5.33 -3.16
N LEU A 15 15.14 6.61 -3.09
CA LEU A 15 13.94 7.15 -3.71
C LEU A 15 14.18 7.71 -5.13
N ASP A 16 15.41 7.63 -5.66
CA ASP A 16 15.72 8.07 -7.01
C ASP A 16 14.78 7.40 -8.04
N SER A 17 13.93 8.22 -8.63
CA SER A 17 12.85 7.81 -9.49
C SER A 17 12.31 8.97 -10.30
N PHE A 18 11.79 8.65 -11.48
CA PHE A 18 11.19 9.65 -12.36
C PHE A 18 10.06 10.43 -11.68
N LEU A 19 9.22 9.76 -10.88
CA LEU A 19 8.11 10.42 -10.19
C LEU A 19 8.59 11.44 -9.15
N ILE A 20 9.64 11.14 -8.38
CA ILE A 20 10.19 12.12 -7.41
C ILE A 20 10.83 13.30 -8.14
N GLU A 21 11.53 13.05 -9.25
CA GLU A 21 12.13 14.09 -10.09
C GLU A 21 11.06 15.07 -10.62
N ILE A 22 10.02 14.57 -11.29
CA ILE A 22 8.97 15.45 -11.82
C ILE A 22 8.18 16.13 -10.70
N THR A 23 7.98 15.50 -9.54
CA THR A 23 7.35 16.14 -8.38
C THR A 23 8.17 17.33 -7.90
N ALA A 24 9.49 17.21 -7.81
CA ALA A 24 10.37 18.33 -7.44
C ALA A 24 10.29 19.48 -8.45
N ASN A 25 10.20 19.18 -9.75
CA ASN A 25 10.06 20.19 -10.81
C ASN A 25 8.68 20.88 -10.75
N ILE A 26 7.60 20.11 -10.58
CA ILE A 26 6.23 20.62 -10.45
C ILE A 26 6.10 21.57 -9.25
N LEU A 27 6.70 21.22 -8.10
CA LEU A 27 6.65 22.05 -6.89
C LEU A 27 7.34 23.41 -7.04
N LYS A 28 8.34 23.52 -7.92
CA LYS A 28 9.12 24.75 -8.16
C LYS A 28 8.56 25.58 -9.32
N PHE A 29 7.63 25.04 -10.11
CA PHE A 29 7.15 25.69 -11.32
C PHE A 29 6.33 26.95 -10.99
N GLN A 30 6.70 28.07 -11.60
CA GLN A 30 6.01 29.35 -11.51
C GLN A 30 5.16 29.57 -12.76
N ASP A 31 3.94 30.06 -12.55
CA ASP A 31 3.01 30.49 -13.60
C ASP A 31 3.38 31.90 -14.11
N SER A 32 2.71 32.35 -15.16
CA SER A 32 2.91 33.65 -15.81
C SER A 32 2.75 34.86 -14.89
N ASP A 33 2.05 34.73 -13.77
CA ASP A 33 1.89 35.77 -12.74
C ASP A 33 2.99 35.74 -11.65
N GLY A 34 4.02 34.90 -11.81
CA GLY A 34 5.13 34.73 -10.87
C GLY A 34 4.79 33.91 -9.62
N LYS A 35 3.55 33.41 -9.48
CA LYS A 35 3.15 32.53 -8.36
C LYS A 35 3.31 31.06 -8.75
N HIS A 36 3.53 30.20 -7.76
CA HIS A 36 3.56 28.75 -8.01
C HIS A 36 2.25 28.27 -8.64
N LEU A 37 2.35 27.44 -9.68
CA LEU A 37 1.17 26.93 -10.40
C LEU A 37 0.40 25.88 -9.60
N LEU A 38 1.11 25.00 -8.88
CA LEU A 38 0.51 23.83 -8.21
C LEU A 38 -0.67 24.19 -7.29
N PRO A 39 -0.61 25.22 -6.41
CA PRO A 39 -1.75 25.61 -5.57
C PRO A 39 -3.00 26.07 -6.32
N LYS A 40 -2.90 26.38 -7.61
CA LYS A 40 -4.02 26.83 -8.46
C LYS A 40 -4.75 25.67 -9.14
N ILE A 41 -4.17 24.47 -9.16
CA ILE A 41 -4.74 23.32 -9.84
C ILE A 41 -5.88 22.74 -9.01
N ARG A 42 -7.02 22.43 -9.67
CA ARG A 42 -8.16 21.77 -9.01
C ARG A 42 -7.74 20.38 -8.50
N ASP A 43 -7.95 20.12 -7.22
CA ASP A 43 -7.67 18.86 -6.53
C ASP A 43 -8.72 17.77 -6.81
N SER A 44 -8.96 17.47 -8.09
CA SER A 44 -9.82 16.38 -8.56
C SER A 44 -9.05 15.52 -9.56
N ALA A 45 -8.60 14.35 -9.10
CA ALA A 45 -7.76 13.47 -9.89
C ALA A 45 -8.62 12.57 -10.80
N GLY A 46 -8.42 12.70 -12.11
CA GLY A 46 -8.99 11.77 -13.08
C GLY A 46 -8.35 10.37 -13.05
N GLN A 47 -9.04 9.40 -13.62
CA GLN A 47 -8.50 8.06 -13.87
C GLN A 47 -9.09 7.46 -15.16
N LYS A 48 -8.27 6.73 -15.91
CA LYS A 48 -8.69 6.03 -17.14
C LYS A 48 -9.12 4.57 -16.90
N GLY A 49 -9.26 4.16 -15.64
CA GLY A 49 -9.74 2.82 -15.24
C GLY A 49 -8.65 1.77 -14.97
N THR A 50 -7.43 1.93 -15.50
CA THR A 50 -6.37 0.91 -15.35
C THR A 50 -6.00 0.58 -13.91
N GLY A 51 -5.89 1.60 -13.03
CA GLY A 51 -5.62 1.36 -11.61
C GLY A 51 -6.76 0.64 -10.89
N LYS A 52 -8.02 0.88 -11.32
CA LYS A 52 -9.21 0.19 -10.79
C LYS A 52 -9.16 -1.30 -11.10
N TRP A 53 -8.71 -1.69 -12.30
CA TRP A 53 -8.61 -3.10 -12.68
C TRP A 53 -7.65 -3.87 -11.78
N THR A 54 -6.51 -3.30 -11.40
CA THR A 54 -5.60 -3.95 -10.44
C THR A 54 -6.25 -4.21 -9.09
N ALA A 55 -7.02 -3.25 -8.56
CA ALA A 55 -7.74 -3.42 -7.30
C ALA A 55 -8.87 -4.45 -7.41
N ILE A 56 -9.58 -4.48 -8.55
CA ILE A 56 -10.63 -5.48 -8.82
C ILE A 56 -10.02 -6.88 -8.90
N SER A 57 -8.96 -7.09 -9.69
CA SER A 57 -8.30 -8.40 -9.79
C SER A 57 -7.74 -8.88 -8.45
N ALA A 58 -7.24 -7.97 -7.62
CA ALA A 58 -6.82 -8.32 -6.26
C ALA A 58 -7.97 -8.86 -5.40
N LEU A 59 -9.15 -8.26 -5.50
CA LEU A 59 -10.35 -8.75 -4.82
C LEU A 59 -10.83 -10.09 -5.39
N GLU A 60 -10.84 -10.23 -6.72
CA GLU A 60 -11.25 -11.46 -7.41
C GLU A 60 -10.36 -12.66 -7.03
N TYR A 61 -9.05 -12.45 -6.91
CA TYR A 61 -8.09 -13.50 -6.57
C TYR A 61 -7.74 -13.59 -5.07
N GLY A 62 -8.47 -12.87 -4.20
CA GLY A 62 -8.24 -12.93 -2.75
C GLY A 62 -6.85 -12.45 -2.29
N VAL A 63 -6.21 -11.52 -3.04
CA VAL A 63 -4.87 -11.00 -2.71
C VAL A 63 -4.96 -9.64 -2.04
N PRO A 64 -4.29 -9.42 -0.89
CA PRO A 64 -4.37 -8.16 -0.14
C PRO A 64 -3.54 -7.01 -0.75
N VAL A 65 -3.91 -6.53 -1.94
CA VAL A 65 -3.28 -5.37 -2.61
C VAL A 65 -3.86 -4.05 -2.13
N THR A 66 -3.74 -3.82 -0.83
CA THR A 66 -4.44 -2.75 -0.11
C THR A 66 -3.99 -1.35 -0.52
N LEU A 67 -2.71 -1.12 -0.79
CA LEU A 67 -2.20 0.22 -1.08
C LEU A 67 -2.69 0.73 -2.43
N ILE A 68 -2.71 -0.12 -3.46
CA ILE A 68 -3.26 0.26 -4.77
C ILE A 68 -4.77 0.52 -4.66
N GLY A 69 -5.50 -0.29 -3.87
CA GLY A 69 -6.90 -0.04 -3.56
C GLY A 69 -7.13 1.36 -2.95
N GLU A 70 -6.41 1.69 -1.88
CA GLU A 70 -6.46 3.01 -1.25
C GLU A 70 -6.03 4.14 -2.20
N ALA A 71 -5.04 3.91 -3.07
CA ALA A 71 -4.64 4.90 -4.07
C ALA A 71 -5.75 5.17 -5.10
N VAL A 72 -6.55 4.16 -5.46
CA VAL A 72 -7.73 4.32 -6.34
C VAL A 72 -8.84 5.06 -5.59
N PHE A 73 -9.16 4.64 -4.36
CA PHE A 73 -10.20 5.30 -3.57
C PHE A 73 -9.87 6.76 -3.23
N ALA A 74 -8.59 7.09 -2.99
CA ALA A 74 -8.16 8.47 -2.80
C ALA A 74 -8.45 9.36 -4.02
N ARG A 75 -8.36 8.81 -5.26
CA ARG A 75 -8.78 9.54 -6.46
C ARG A 75 -10.29 9.76 -6.47
N CYS A 76 -11.07 8.71 -6.18
CA CYS A 76 -12.53 8.82 -6.07
C CYS A 76 -12.94 9.89 -5.04
N LEU A 77 -12.31 9.89 -3.85
CA LEU A 77 -12.54 10.90 -2.81
C LEU A 77 -12.20 12.32 -3.28
N SER A 78 -11.11 12.48 -4.06
CA SER A 78 -10.75 13.79 -4.62
C SER A 78 -11.81 14.32 -5.58
N SER A 79 -12.49 13.44 -6.33
CA SER A 79 -13.55 13.81 -7.28
C SER A 79 -14.82 14.33 -6.59
N LEU A 80 -15.06 13.98 -5.32
CA LEU A 80 -16.14 14.52 -4.50
C LEU A 80 -15.83 15.96 -4.01
N LYS A 81 -15.34 16.82 -4.90
CA LYS A 81 -14.81 18.15 -4.54
C LYS A 81 -15.85 19.02 -3.86
N ASP A 82 -17.04 19.13 -4.43
CA ASP A 82 -18.10 20.00 -3.92
C ASP A 82 -18.66 19.48 -2.59
N GLU A 83 -18.78 18.16 -2.47
CA GLU A 83 -19.15 17.51 -1.21
C GLU A 83 -18.10 17.76 -0.11
N ARG A 84 -16.80 17.63 -0.43
CA ARG A 84 -15.71 17.96 0.52
C ARG A 84 -15.72 19.43 0.94
N ILE A 85 -16.05 20.36 0.03
CA ILE A 85 -16.23 21.78 0.39
C ILE A 85 -17.36 21.92 1.41
N GLN A 86 -18.51 21.27 1.22
CA GLN A 86 -19.61 21.34 2.20
C GLN A 86 -19.24 20.68 3.52
N ALA A 87 -18.63 19.49 3.48
CA ALA A 87 -18.18 18.76 4.66
C ALA A 87 -17.18 19.58 5.50
N SER A 88 -16.25 20.30 4.87
CA SER A 88 -15.25 21.13 5.57
C SER A 88 -15.83 22.24 6.45
N LYS A 89 -17.09 22.66 6.19
CA LYS A 89 -17.80 23.67 6.99
C LYS A 89 -18.51 23.09 8.20
N LYS A 90 -18.66 21.77 8.27
CA LYS A 90 -19.49 21.07 9.27
C LYS A 90 -18.68 20.11 10.13
N LEU A 91 -17.73 19.39 9.53
CA LEU A 91 -16.89 18.41 10.22
C LEU A 91 -15.67 19.10 10.83
N LYS A 92 -15.43 18.84 12.12
CA LYS A 92 -14.27 19.37 12.84
C LYS A 92 -13.15 18.34 12.84
N GLY A 93 -11.92 18.80 12.56
CA GLY A 93 -10.71 18.01 12.77
C GLY A 93 -10.20 18.13 14.22
N PRO A 94 -9.07 17.48 14.53
CA PRO A 94 -8.40 17.67 15.81
C PRO A 94 -8.00 19.14 16.00
N GLN A 95 -7.77 19.54 17.25
CA GLN A 95 -7.25 20.87 17.55
C GLN A 95 -5.94 21.08 16.79
N LYS A 96 -5.75 22.26 16.20
CA LYS A 96 -4.51 22.58 15.47
C LYS A 96 -3.32 22.56 16.44
N ILE A 97 -2.59 21.46 16.46
CA ILE A 97 -1.33 21.35 17.20
C ILE A 97 -0.23 21.89 16.29
N GLN A 98 0.48 22.91 16.76
CA GLN A 98 1.68 23.38 16.08
C GLN A 98 2.78 22.32 16.24
N PHE A 99 3.38 21.90 15.13
CA PHE A 99 4.53 21.01 15.16
C PHE A 99 5.71 21.70 15.83
N LYS A 100 6.19 21.13 16.95
CA LYS A 100 7.30 21.65 17.77
C LYS A 100 8.60 20.86 17.64
N GLY A 101 8.62 19.80 16.83
CA GLY A 101 9.81 18.95 16.65
C GLY A 101 10.85 19.56 15.71
N ASP A 102 11.99 18.88 15.58
CA ASP A 102 13.00 19.23 14.59
C ASP A 102 12.49 18.90 13.17
N LYS A 103 12.44 19.93 12.32
CA LYS A 103 11.96 19.81 10.94
C LYS A 103 12.83 18.88 10.09
N LYS A 104 14.15 18.89 10.32
CA LYS A 104 15.07 18.07 9.53
C LYS A 104 14.86 16.57 9.83
N SER A 105 14.76 16.23 11.11
CA SER A 105 14.47 14.87 11.57
C SER A 105 13.11 14.39 11.09
N PHE A 106 12.07 15.22 11.17
CA PHE A 106 10.74 14.83 10.71
C PHE A 106 10.64 14.68 9.18
N LEU A 107 11.41 15.48 8.43
CA LEU A 107 11.52 15.30 6.98
C LEU A 107 12.16 13.94 6.63
N GLU A 108 13.18 13.53 7.38
CA GLU A 108 13.77 12.19 7.24
C GLU A 108 12.78 11.09 7.64
N ASP A 109 11.96 11.32 8.66
CA ASP A 109 10.90 10.39 9.04
C ASP A 109 9.87 10.19 7.90
N ILE A 110 9.44 11.28 7.25
CA ILE A 110 8.55 11.23 6.08
C ILE A 110 9.22 10.50 4.91
N ARG A 111 10.51 10.75 4.67
CA ARG A 111 11.28 10.10 3.60
C ARG A 111 11.31 8.58 3.79
N LYS A 112 11.61 8.11 5.00
CA LYS A 112 11.62 6.69 5.36
C LYS A 112 10.22 6.07 5.34
N ALA A 113 9.20 6.80 5.79
CA ALA A 113 7.80 6.37 5.71
C ALA A 113 7.35 6.12 4.27
N LEU A 114 7.70 7.04 3.36
CA LEU A 114 7.44 6.90 1.93
C LEU A 114 8.16 5.69 1.34
N TYR A 115 9.43 5.49 1.70
CA TYR A 115 10.22 4.38 1.20
C TYR A 115 9.67 3.01 1.67
N ALA A 116 9.40 2.86 2.97
CA ALA A 116 8.79 1.64 3.51
C ALA A 116 7.43 1.36 2.87
N SER A 117 6.56 2.36 2.77
CA SER A 117 5.23 2.20 2.14
C SER A 117 5.34 1.82 0.66
N LYS A 118 6.35 2.35 -0.06
CA LYS A 118 6.66 1.95 -1.44
C LYS A 118 7.05 0.47 -1.49
N ILE A 119 7.91 -0.01 -0.59
CA ILE A 119 8.28 -1.44 -0.52
C ILE A 119 7.03 -2.31 -0.35
N ILE A 120 6.13 -1.95 0.58
CA ILE A 120 4.89 -2.69 0.80
C ILE A 120 4.04 -2.78 -0.48
N SER A 121 3.83 -1.67 -1.17
CA SER A 121 3.04 -1.65 -2.41
C SER A 121 3.60 -2.60 -3.48
N TYR A 122 4.93 -2.61 -3.66
CA TYR A 122 5.56 -3.51 -4.61
C TYR A 122 5.47 -4.97 -4.14
N ALA A 123 5.67 -5.25 -2.85
CA ALA A 123 5.47 -6.60 -2.30
C ALA A 123 4.05 -7.12 -2.61
N GLN A 124 3.03 -6.30 -2.36
CA GLN A 124 1.63 -6.62 -2.70
C GLN A 124 1.42 -6.84 -4.20
N GLY A 125 2.01 -5.99 -5.05
CA GLY A 125 1.91 -6.15 -6.51
C GLY A 125 2.52 -7.45 -7.02
N PHE A 126 3.69 -7.85 -6.49
CA PHE A 126 4.31 -9.12 -6.86
C PHE A 126 3.56 -10.34 -6.28
N MET A 127 2.91 -10.21 -5.12
CA MET A 127 1.98 -11.24 -4.63
C MET A 127 0.81 -11.46 -5.60
N LEU A 128 0.25 -10.38 -6.16
CA LEU A 128 -0.83 -10.48 -7.14
C LEU A 128 -0.37 -11.15 -8.44
N LEU A 129 0.82 -10.80 -8.93
CA LEU A 129 1.40 -11.46 -10.09
C LEU A 129 1.62 -12.96 -9.84
N ARG A 130 2.03 -13.34 -8.62
CA ARG A 130 2.18 -14.74 -8.23
C ARG A 130 0.86 -15.49 -8.15
N GLN A 131 -0.19 -14.87 -7.59
CA GLN A 131 -1.51 -15.49 -7.59
C GLN A 131 -2.02 -15.67 -9.02
N ALA A 132 -1.92 -14.64 -9.87
CA ALA A 132 -2.30 -14.76 -11.28
C ALA A 132 -1.52 -15.86 -12.01
N ALA A 133 -0.22 -16.01 -11.74
CA ALA A 133 0.58 -17.10 -12.29
C ALA A 133 0.04 -18.48 -11.89
N THR A 134 -0.42 -18.62 -10.65
CA THR A 134 -1.02 -19.86 -10.13
C THR A 134 -2.36 -20.13 -10.80
N GLU A 135 -3.27 -19.15 -10.82
CA GLU A 135 -4.62 -19.27 -11.38
C GLU A 135 -4.60 -19.61 -12.88
N PHE A 136 -3.67 -19.03 -13.63
CA PHE A 136 -3.60 -19.17 -15.08
C PHE A 136 -2.54 -20.17 -15.57
N GLY A 137 -1.82 -20.83 -14.66
CA GLY A 137 -0.73 -21.74 -15.01
C GLY A 137 0.41 -21.06 -15.78
N TRP A 138 0.65 -19.77 -15.55
CA TRP A 138 1.71 -19.02 -16.22
C TRP A 138 3.04 -19.20 -15.52
N THR A 139 4.11 -19.31 -16.29
CA THR A 139 5.48 -19.18 -15.79
C THR A 139 5.92 -17.73 -15.95
N LEU A 140 5.84 -16.94 -14.87
CA LEU A 140 6.26 -15.54 -14.89
C LEU A 140 7.70 -15.37 -14.44
N ASN A 141 8.48 -14.60 -15.19
CA ASN A 141 9.83 -14.19 -14.80
C ASN A 141 9.76 -12.86 -14.03
N TYR A 142 9.70 -12.90 -12.70
CA TYR A 142 9.56 -11.71 -11.85
C TYR A 142 10.76 -10.75 -11.95
N GLY A 143 11.99 -11.27 -12.02
CA GLY A 143 13.18 -10.45 -12.26
C GLY A 143 13.13 -9.75 -13.63
N GLY A 144 12.65 -10.46 -14.65
CA GLY A 144 12.39 -9.92 -15.98
C GLY A 144 11.32 -8.82 -15.99
N ILE A 145 10.21 -9.02 -15.26
CA ILE A 145 9.17 -8.00 -15.08
C ILE A 145 9.73 -6.74 -14.41
N ALA A 146 10.51 -6.89 -13.33
CA ALA A 146 11.18 -5.78 -12.66
C ALA A 146 12.15 -5.04 -13.60
N LEU A 147 12.89 -5.77 -14.43
CA LEU A 147 13.79 -5.22 -15.45
C LEU A 147 13.02 -4.42 -16.51
N MET A 148 11.91 -4.95 -17.03
CA MET A 148 11.07 -4.25 -18.02
C MET A 148 10.52 -2.94 -17.46
N TRP A 149 10.22 -2.88 -16.15
CA TRP A 149 9.78 -1.64 -15.50
C TRP A 149 10.93 -0.68 -15.17
N ARG A 150 12.20 -1.10 -15.27
CA ARG A 150 13.34 -0.26 -14.91
C ARG A 150 13.57 0.88 -15.92
N GLY A 151 13.11 0.76 -17.16
CA GLY A 151 13.28 1.74 -18.23
C GLY A 151 12.01 1.96 -19.04
N GLY A 152 11.84 3.16 -19.61
CA GLY A 152 10.73 3.49 -20.51
C GLY A 152 9.36 3.71 -19.85
N CYS A 153 9.06 3.05 -18.72
CA CYS A 153 7.80 3.26 -18.01
C CYS A 153 7.84 4.44 -17.02
N ILE A 154 6.66 4.83 -16.51
CA ILE A 154 6.50 5.95 -15.57
C ILE A 154 7.06 5.63 -14.18
N ILE A 155 7.00 4.36 -13.75
CA ILE A 155 7.45 3.93 -12.42
C ILE A 155 8.96 3.64 -12.35
N ARG A 156 9.71 3.92 -13.42
CA ARG A 156 11.16 3.68 -13.50
C ARG A 156 11.90 4.32 -12.33
N SER A 157 12.77 3.53 -11.71
CA SER A 157 13.52 3.92 -10.51
C SER A 157 14.69 2.98 -10.25
N VAL A 158 15.69 3.45 -9.48
CA VAL A 158 16.79 2.58 -9.00
C VAL A 158 16.27 1.42 -8.15
N PHE A 159 15.15 1.64 -7.47
CA PHE A 159 14.43 0.66 -6.66
C PHE A 159 14.05 -0.61 -7.43
N LEU A 160 13.68 -0.51 -8.71
CA LEU A 160 13.35 -1.68 -9.53
C LEU A 160 14.57 -2.55 -9.84
N GLY A 161 15.77 -1.96 -9.84
CA GLY A 161 17.02 -2.74 -9.88
C GLY A 161 17.14 -3.65 -8.66
N ARG A 162 16.80 -3.15 -7.47
CA ARG A 162 16.84 -3.94 -6.22
C ARG A 162 15.84 -5.09 -6.21
N ILE A 163 14.66 -4.88 -6.81
CA ILE A 163 13.66 -5.96 -6.98
C ILE A 163 14.21 -7.04 -7.93
N LYS A 164 14.81 -6.63 -9.05
CA LYS A 164 15.48 -7.57 -9.96
C LYS A 164 16.56 -8.36 -9.22
N ASP A 165 17.44 -7.68 -8.49
CA ASP A 165 18.52 -8.32 -7.74
C ASP A 165 17.99 -9.36 -6.74
N ALA A 166 16.84 -9.10 -6.10
CA ALA A 166 16.19 -10.05 -5.17
C ALA A 166 15.71 -11.33 -5.87
N PHE A 167 15.06 -11.20 -7.04
CA PHE A 167 14.62 -12.35 -7.82
C PHE A 167 15.76 -13.04 -8.58
N ASP A 168 16.86 -12.34 -8.88
CA ASP A 168 18.08 -12.97 -9.40
C ASP A 168 18.73 -13.87 -8.33
N ARG A 169 18.72 -13.42 -7.06
CA ARG A 169 19.21 -14.23 -5.91
C ARG A 169 18.31 -15.42 -5.62
N ASN A 170 16.99 -15.22 -5.66
CA ASN A 170 16.00 -16.25 -5.40
C ASN A 170 14.78 -16.09 -6.33
N PRO A 171 14.73 -16.83 -7.45
CA PRO A 171 13.59 -16.80 -8.37
C PRO A 171 12.27 -17.26 -7.72
N GLU A 172 12.36 -18.14 -6.71
CA GLU A 172 11.24 -18.72 -5.97
C GLU A 172 10.83 -17.88 -4.74
N LEU A 173 11.27 -16.63 -4.67
CA LEU A 173 10.96 -15.72 -3.56
C LEU A 173 9.45 -15.51 -3.44
N GLN A 174 8.89 -15.97 -2.33
CA GLN A 174 7.44 -15.92 -2.09
C GLN A 174 6.91 -14.51 -1.83
N ASN A 175 7.73 -13.65 -1.22
CA ASN A 175 7.38 -12.26 -0.95
C ASN A 175 8.65 -11.40 -0.91
N LEU A 176 8.59 -10.20 -1.50
CA LEU A 176 9.71 -9.26 -1.49
C LEU A 176 10.18 -8.91 -0.07
N LEU A 177 9.30 -8.91 0.93
CA LEU A 177 9.67 -8.61 2.33
C LEU A 177 10.58 -9.65 2.97
N LEU A 178 10.72 -10.83 2.36
CA LEU A 178 11.59 -11.92 2.85
C LEU A 178 13.01 -11.86 2.27
N ASP A 179 13.24 -11.03 1.26
CA ASP A 179 14.60 -10.76 0.78
C ASP A 179 15.34 -9.84 1.75
N ASP A 180 16.62 -10.15 2.00
CA ASP A 180 17.41 -9.48 3.04
C ASP A 180 17.55 -7.97 2.84
N PHE A 181 17.61 -7.49 1.59
CA PHE A 181 17.69 -6.05 1.31
C PHE A 181 16.39 -5.36 1.75
N PHE A 182 15.23 -5.88 1.33
CA PHE A 182 13.94 -5.27 1.66
C PHE A 182 13.56 -5.43 3.13
N LYS A 183 13.86 -6.59 3.74
CA LYS A 183 13.72 -6.81 5.18
C LYS A 183 14.48 -5.73 5.96
N SER A 184 15.78 -5.58 5.67
CA SER A 184 16.65 -4.60 6.34
C SER A 184 16.19 -3.16 6.07
N ALA A 185 15.76 -2.86 4.84
CA ALA A 185 15.24 -1.53 4.49
C ALA A 185 14.00 -1.15 5.32
N VAL A 186 13.04 -2.07 5.46
CA VAL A 186 11.82 -1.83 6.25
C VAL A 186 12.16 -1.73 7.74
N GLU A 187 13.03 -2.60 8.25
CA GLU A 187 13.48 -2.56 9.64
C GLU A 187 14.14 -1.23 10.00
N ASN A 188 15.01 -0.71 9.12
CA ASN A 188 15.68 0.59 9.27
C ASN A 188 14.74 1.81 9.12
N CYS A 189 13.53 1.60 8.60
CA CYS A 189 12.52 2.64 8.39
C CYS A 189 11.39 2.61 9.42
N GLN A 190 11.14 1.49 10.09
CA GLN A 190 9.87 1.27 10.81
C GLN A 190 9.60 2.28 11.92
N GLU A 191 10.62 2.73 12.66
CA GLU A 191 10.43 3.71 13.73
C GLU A 191 10.00 5.07 13.17
N SER A 192 10.74 5.56 12.16
CA SER A 192 10.44 6.77 11.40
C SER A 192 9.06 6.71 10.76
N TRP A 193 8.73 5.56 10.19
CA TRP A 193 7.44 5.31 9.56
C TRP A 193 6.29 5.42 10.57
N ARG A 194 6.42 4.79 11.73
CA ARG A 194 5.44 4.89 12.82
C ARG A 194 5.33 6.33 13.34
N ARG A 195 6.44 7.04 13.55
CA ARG A 195 6.42 8.46 13.98
C ARG A 195 5.69 9.36 12.98
N ALA A 196 5.95 9.19 11.69
CA ALA A 196 5.29 9.95 10.63
C ALA A 196 3.77 9.69 10.61
N VAL A 197 3.37 8.41 10.67
CA VAL A 197 1.95 8.02 10.73
C VAL A 197 1.28 8.54 11.99
N SER A 198 1.86 8.32 13.17
CA SER A 198 1.30 8.82 14.43
C SER A 198 1.15 10.34 14.44
N THR A 199 2.16 11.06 13.96
CA THR A 199 2.12 12.53 13.88
C THR A 199 1.03 13.01 12.92
N GLY A 200 0.92 12.42 11.73
CA GLY A 200 -0.11 12.80 10.78
C GLY A 200 -1.52 12.46 11.26
N VAL A 201 -1.71 11.34 11.98
CA VAL A 201 -2.98 11.00 12.63
C VAL A 201 -3.36 12.05 13.67
N GLN A 202 -2.46 12.40 14.58
CA GLN A 202 -2.71 13.44 15.60
C GLN A 202 -2.98 14.82 14.98
N ALA A 203 -2.35 15.11 13.84
CA ALA A 203 -2.54 16.36 13.10
C ALA A 203 -3.78 16.36 12.17
N GLY A 204 -4.50 15.24 12.02
CA GLY A 204 -5.65 15.13 11.13
C GLY A 204 -5.30 15.18 9.64
N ILE A 205 -4.11 14.72 9.26
CA ILE A 205 -3.65 14.67 7.86
C ILE A 205 -4.02 13.31 7.25
N PRO A 206 -4.76 13.25 6.14
CA PRO A 206 -5.14 11.98 5.52
C PRO A 206 -3.92 11.30 4.88
N MET A 207 -3.65 10.06 5.27
CA MET A 207 -2.51 9.30 4.78
C MET A 207 -2.89 7.85 4.41
N PRO A 208 -3.95 7.62 3.60
CA PRO A 208 -4.53 6.29 3.38
C PRO A 208 -3.49 5.25 2.93
N CYS A 209 -2.56 5.65 2.05
CA CYS A 209 -1.50 4.77 1.57
C CYS A 209 -0.43 4.46 2.63
N PHE A 210 -0.05 5.40 3.50
CA PHE A 210 0.92 5.10 4.57
C PHE A 210 0.30 4.23 5.65
N THR A 211 -0.94 4.52 6.05
CA THR A 211 -1.64 3.75 7.07
C THR A 211 -1.91 2.33 6.62
N THR A 212 -2.40 2.13 5.38
CA THR A 212 -2.68 0.77 4.89
C THR A 212 -1.41 -0.07 4.69
N ALA A 213 -0.31 0.54 4.26
CA ALA A 213 0.96 -0.18 4.18
C ALA A 213 1.46 -0.59 5.56
N LEU A 214 1.35 0.27 6.57
CA LEU A 214 1.77 -0.06 7.94
C LEU A 214 0.90 -1.14 8.54
N SER A 215 -0.42 -1.04 8.36
CA SER A 215 -1.37 -2.07 8.78
C SER A 215 -1.11 -3.41 8.09
N PHE A 216 -0.80 -3.41 6.78
CA PHE A 216 -0.42 -4.62 6.07
C PHE A 216 0.89 -5.21 6.60
N TYR A 217 1.93 -4.39 6.81
CA TYR A 217 3.21 -4.85 7.34
C TYR A 217 3.05 -5.49 8.72
N ASP A 218 2.32 -4.82 9.63
CA ASP A 218 2.02 -5.37 10.94
C ASP A 218 1.15 -6.62 10.83
N GLY A 219 0.13 -6.64 9.97
CA GLY A 219 -0.68 -7.84 9.75
C GLY A 219 0.13 -9.03 9.23
N TYR A 220 1.00 -8.81 8.26
CA TYR A 220 1.77 -9.85 7.58
C TYR A 220 2.85 -10.50 8.46
N ARG A 221 3.40 -9.76 9.43
CA ARG A 221 4.46 -10.25 10.32
C ARG A 221 3.96 -10.95 11.59
N HIS A 222 2.65 -10.93 11.87
CA HIS A 222 2.10 -11.61 13.04
C HIS A 222 1.73 -13.05 12.68
N GLU A 223 2.23 -14.01 13.46
CA GLU A 223 1.85 -15.41 13.35
C GLU A 223 0.35 -15.62 13.63
N MET A 224 -0.18 -14.89 14.62
CA MET A 224 -1.58 -14.94 15.02
C MET A 224 -2.27 -13.59 14.83
N LEU A 225 -3.34 -13.58 14.05
CA LEU A 225 -4.22 -12.44 13.83
C LEU A 225 -5.58 -12.66 14.51
N PRO A 226 -6.35 -11.58 14.79
CA PRO A 226 -7.68 -11.67 15.40
C PRO A 226 -8.76 -12.26 14.47
N ALA A 227 -8.40 -12.83 13.32
CA ALA A 227 -9.32 -13.48 12.39
C ALA A 227 -9.99 -14.73 13.00
N ASN A 228 -9.43 -15.31 14.06
CA ASN A 228 -10.07 -16.35 14.85
C ASN A 228 -11.42 -15.89 15.44
N LEU A 229 -11.56 -14.61 15.82
CA LEU A 229 -12.83 -14.06 16.30
C LEU A 229 -13.85 -13.94 15.15
N ILE A 230 -13.42 -13.59 13.94
CA ILE A 230 -14.30 -13.58 12.75
C ILE A 230 -14.81 -15.01 12.49
N GLN A 231 -13.94 -16.01 12.55
CA GLN A 231 -14.34 -17.42 12.40
C GLN A 231 -15.33 -17.85 13.48
N ALA A 232 -15.08 -17.51 14.74
CA ALA A 232 -16.00 -17.81 15.83
C ALA A 232 -17.37 -17.12 15.65
N GLN A 233 -17.39 -15.85 15.24
CA GLN A 233 -18.63 -15.11 14.97
C GLN A 233 -19.42 -15.77 13.83
N ARG A 234 -18.76 -16.09 12.70
CA ARG A 234 -19.38 -16.76 11.55
C ARG A 234 -19.98 -18.11 11.93
N ASP A 235 -19.28 -18.89 12.74
CA ASP A 235 -19.80 -20.15 13.25
C ASP A 235 -20.97 -19.95 14.22
N TYR A 236 -20.91 -18.92 15.06
CA TYR A 236 -21.96 -18.57 16.02
C TYR A 236 -23.30 -18.27 15.35
N PHE A 237 -23.34 -17.31 14.41
CA PHE A 237 -24.61 -16.86 13.83
C PHE A 237 -25.07 -17.71 12.62
N GLY A 238 -24.14 -18.41 11.97
CA GLY A 238 -24.39 -19.02 10.66
C GLY A 238 -23.94 -20.48 10.53
N ALA A 239 -23.41 -21.08 11.60
CA ALA A 239 -22.89 -22.45 11.59
C ALA A 239 -21.89 -22.72 10.45
N HIS A 240 -21.07 -21.71 10.14
CA HIS A 240 -20.09 -21.71 9.04
C HIS A 240 -18.83 -22.53 9.30
N THR A 241 -18.72 -23.15 10.49
CA THR A 241 -17.57 -23.94 10.93
C THR A 241 -16.26 -23.15 11.04
N TYR A 242 -15.28 -23.72 11.72
CA TYR A 242 -13.93 -23.20 11.84
C TYR A 242 -12.91 -24.34 12.01
N GLU A 243 -11.62 -24.02 11.88
CA GLU A 243 -10.53 -24.98 12.11
C GLU A 243 -9.81 -24.67 13.42
N LEU A 244 -9.24 -25.70 14.05
CA LEU A 244 -8.36 -25.53 15.20
C LEU A 244 -6.91 -25.43 14.75
N LEU A 245 -6.10 -24.62 15.44
CA LEU A 245 -4.66 -24.48 15.18
C LEU A 245 -3.93 -25.83 15.18
N ALA A 246 -4.29 -26.73 16.10
CA ALA A 246 -3.66 -28.05 16.23
C ALA A 246 -4.15 -29.07 15.19
N LYS A 247 -5.23 -28.78 14.44
CA LYS A 247 -5.83 -29.71 13.46
C LYS A 247 -6.31 -28.96 12.20
N PRO A 248 -5.40 -28.35 11.41
CA PRO A 248 -5.76 -27.77 10.11
C PRO A 248 -6.38 -28.80 9.17
N GLY A 249 -7.29 -28.37 8.30
CA GLY A 249 -8.07 -29.20 7.38
C GLY A 249 -9.32 -29.83 7.99
N LYS A 250 -9.52 -29.75 9.32
CA LYS A 250 -10.72 -30.27 9.99
C LYS A 250 -11.63 -29.15 10.48
N PHE A 251 -12.79 -29.04 9.83
CA PHE A 251 -13.83 -28.08 10.19
C PHE A 251 -14.72 -28.57 11.33
N ILE A 252 -15.00 -27.67 12.26
CA ILE A 252 -15.77 -27.91 13.48
C ILE A 252 -16.86 -26.85 13.57
N HIS A 253 -18.09 -27.28 13.84
CA HIS A 253 -19.17 -26.41 14.30
C HIS A 253 -19.29 -26.51 15.82
N THR A 254 -19.47 -25.38 16.50
CA THR A 254 -19.77 -25.33 17.93
C THR A 254 -21.20 -24.84 18.16
N ASN A 255 -21.96 -25.53 19.01
CA ASN A 255 -23.24 -25.01 19.48
C ASN A 255 -22.99 -23.93 20.54
N TRP A 256 -22.78 -22.70 20.09
CA TRP A 256 -22.41 -21.59 20.95
C TRP A 256 -23.53 -21.12 21.89
N THR A 257 -24.80 -21.33 21.51
CA THR A 257 -25.96 -20.88 22.30
C THR A 257 -26.42 -21.89 23.33
N GLY A 258 -25.93 -23.14 23.25
CA GLY A 258 -26.41 -24.27 24.05
C GLY A 258 -27.82 -24.76 23.68
N HIS A 259 -28.50 -24.07 22.76
CA HIS A 259 -29.88 -24.37 22.34
C HIS A 259 -29.99 -24.63 20.82
N GLY A 260 -28.91 -24.43 20.06
CA GLY A 260 -28.84 -24.78 18.64
C GLY A 260 -28.63 -26.28 18.41
N GLY A 261 -29.04 -26.79 17.25
CA GLY A 261 -28.72 -28.16 16.82
C GLY A 261 -27.26 -28.31 16.37
N SER A 262 -26.81 -29.54 16.13
CA SER A 262 -25.46 -29.84 15.62
C SER A 262 -25.32 -29.65 14.10
N VAL A 263 -26.20 -28.85 13.48
CA VAL A 263 -26.33 -28.74 12.03
C VAL A 263 -25.48 -27.58 11.54
N SER A 264 -24.47 -27.86 10.72
CA SER A 264 -23.65 -26.85 10.04
C SER A 264 -24.28 -26.40 8.72
N SER A 265 -24.07 -25.14 8.32
CA SER A 265 -24.36 -24.71 6.95
C SER A 265 -23.42 -25.46 6.00
N SER A 266 -23.94 -26.22 5.05
CA SER A 266 -23.15 -26.94 4.05
C SER A 266 -22.11 -26.02 3.38
N SER A 267 -20.90 -26.53 3.17
CA SER A 267 -19.67 -25.81 2.85
C SER A 267 -19.76 -24.87 1.64
N TYR A 268 -19.28 -23.63 1.81
CA TYR A 268 -18.76 -22.83 0.69
C TYR A 268 -17.30 -23.22 0.49
N ASN A 269 -16.96 -23.79 -0.68
CA ASN A 269 -15.58 -23.81 -1.14
C ASN A 269 -15.24 -22.38 -1.56
N ALA A 270 -14.30 -21.77 -0.84
CA ALA A 270 -13.60 -20.56 -1.28
C ALA A 270 -12.32 -20.99 -2.01
#